data_AF-A0A2P4YBZ7-F1
#
_entry.id   AF-A0A2P4YBZ7-F1
#
_cell.length_a   1.000
_cell.length_b   1.000
_cell.length_c   1.000
_cell.angle_alpha   90.00
_cell.angle_beta   90.00
_cell.angle_gamma   90.00
#
_symmetry.space_group_name_H-M   'P 1'
#
loop_
_entity.id
_entity.type
_entity.pdbx_description
1 polymer ?
#
loop_
_entity_poly.entity_id
_entity_poly.type
_entity_poly.pdbx_seq_one_letter_code
_entity_poly.pdbx_strand_id
1 'polypeptide(L)'
;MDEVYERNRTMARELRSFMYTTIATRLVDIPSLLDSVSAVSWDIPYISDQHNDYIVHLVRKCGEAWGGLQILADGSIPMDAREEVWAAMVQIIMDTLLHAFSTVVKPTPQGRALMLLDLHALQNGLDLINHVSSRTVPRGREYVGNYIKAFYYDEDELLEWVHANKTLYSKVQLANLLKNGIGSTLEIKRLRELVLKIDAIIS
;
A
#
# COMPACT_ATOMS: atom_id res chain seq x y z
N MET A 1 -5.94 39.98 13.54
CA MET A 1 -6.32 39.81 12.12
C MET A 1 -5.62 38.59 11.54
N ASP A 2 -4.35 38.39 11.89
CA ASP A 2 -3.51 37.28 11.42
C ASP A 2 -3.98 35.88 11.86
N GLU A 3 -4.50 35.73 13.09
CA GLU A 3 -4.94 34.42 13.59
C GLU A 3 -6.17 33.86 12.84
N VAL A 4 -7.14 34.72 12.51
CA VAL A 4 -8.32 34.32 11.73
C VAL A 4 -7.92 33.98 10.30
N TYR A 5 -7.00 34.74 9.71
CA TYR A 5 -6.48 34.46 8.37
C TYR A 5 -5.73 33.12 8.33
N GLU A 6 -4.84 32.85 9.29
CA GLU A 6 -4.09 31.60 9.36
C GLU A 6 -4.98 30.38 9.60
N ARG A 7 -6.00 30.53 10.46
CA ARG A 7 -7.02 29.48 10.65
C ARG A 7 -7.78 29.21 9.36
N ASN A 8 -8.26 30.25 8.68
CA ASN A 8 -9.00 30.10 7.44
C ASN A 8 -8.14 29.47 6.33
N ARG A 9 -6.86 29.84 6.25
CA ARG A 9 -5.88 29.24 5.33
C ARG A 9 -5.70 27.74 5.58
N THR A 10 -5.59 27.34 6.85
CA THR A 10 -5.46 25.94 7.25
C THR A 10 -6.72 25.14 6.88
N MET A 11 -7.90 25.65 7.24
CA MET A 11 -9.17 25.01 6.92
C MET A 11 -9.40 24.86 5.40
N ALA A 12 -9.06 25.89 4.62
CA ALA A 12 -9.16 25.83 3.16
C ALA A 12 -8.25 24.75 2.57
N ARG A 13 -7.01 24.60 3.10
CA ARG A 13 -6.08 23.55 2.68
C ARG A 13 -6.59 22.15 3.04
N GLU A 14 -7.15 21.97 4.23
CA GLU A 14 -7.73 20.69 4.66
C GLU A 14 -8.94 20.30 3.81
N LEU A 15 -9.84 21.25 3.54
CA LEU A 15 -10.98 21.04 2.65
C LEU A 15 -10.53 20.63 1.25
N ARG A 16 -9.52 21.30 0.70
CA ARG A 16 -8.94 20.96 -0.61
C ARG A 16 -8.35 19.56 -0.63
N SER A 17 -7.55 19.21 0.38
CA SER A 17 -6.97 17.88 0.53
C SER A 17 -8.05 16.79 0.61
N PHE A 18 -9.14 17.05 1.35
CA PHE A 18 -10.29 16.16 1.43
C PHE A 18 -10.98 15.97 0.06
N MET A 19 -11.20 17.06 -0.69
CA MET A 19 -11.78 17.00 -2.03
C MET A 19 -10.91 16.17 -2.98
N TYR A 20 -9.60 16.42 -3.01
CA TYR A 20 -8.68 15.68 -3.88
C TYR A 20 -8.56 14.21 -3.50
N THR A 21 -8.54 13.89 -2.20
CA THR A 21 -8.59 12.50 -1.73
C THR A 21 -9.89 11.83 -2.13
N THR A 22 -11.02 12.53 -2.06
CA THR A 22 -12.33 11.99 -2.49
C THR A 22 -12.34 11.67 -3.98
N ILE A 23 -11.78 12.56 -4.81
CA ILE A 23 -11.61 12.34 -6.25
C ILE A 23 -10.70 11.13 -6.49
N ALA A 24 -9.55 11.08 -5.82
CA ALA A 24 -8.61 9.97 -5.93
C ALA A 24 -9.26 8.62 -5.59
N THR A 25 -10.04 8.53 -4.51
CA THR A 25 -10.79 7.31 -4.14
C THR A 25 -11.77 6.88 -5.22
N ARG A 26 -12.35 7.81 -5.98
CA ARG A 26 -13.25 7.48 -7.10
C ARG A 26 -12.51 7.04 -8.36
N LEU A 27 -11.25 7.47 -8.53
CA LEU A 27 -10.40 7.07 -9.65
C LEU A 27 -9.80 5.68 -9.46
N VAL A 28 -9.67 5.20 -8.21
CA VAL A 28 -9.18 3.86 -7.90
C VAL A 28 -10.36 2.90 -7.71
N ASP A 29 -10.43 1.87 -8.56
CA ASP A 29 -11.35 0.74 -8.36
C ASP A 29 -10.77 -0.21 -7.30
N ILE A 30 -10.95 0.15 -6.03
CA ILE A 30 -10.46 -0.62 -4.88
C ILE A 30 -10.99 -2.06 -4.90
N PRO A 31 -12.31 -2.33 -5.06
CA PRO A 31 -12.82 -3.70 -5.12
C PRO A 31 -12.15 -4.53 -6.21
N SER A 32 -12.05 -3.99 -7.44
CA SER A 32 -11.43 -4.72 -8.55
C SER A 32 -9.96 -5.05 -8.29
N LEU A 33 -9.22 -4.15 -7.62
CA LEU A 33 -7.83 -4.41 -7.25
C LEU A 33 -7.71 -5.53 -6.19
N LEU A 34 -8.58 -5.52 -5.18
CA LEU A 34 -8.62 -6.59 -4.17
C LEU A 34 -8.96 -7.94 -4.80
N ASP A 35 -9.97 -7.98 -5.66
CA ASP A 35 -10.39 -9.17 -6.38
C ASP A 35 -9.25 -9.70 -7.26
N SER A 36 -8.56 -8.81 -7.99
CA SER A 36 -7.43 -9.17 -8.86
C SER A 36 -6.28 -9.81 -8.09
N VAL A 37 -5.91 -9.26 -6.92
CA VAL A 37 -4.85 -9.83 -6.07
C VAL A 37 -5.29 -11.17 -5.48
N SER A 38 -6.55 -11.30 -5.08
CA SER A 38 -7.09 -12.53 -4.51
C SER A 38 -7.19 -13.68 -5.52
N ALA A 39 -7.31 -13.36 -6.81
CA ALA A 39 -7.37 -14.33 -7.89
C ALA A 39 -6.00 -14.96 -8.23
N VAL A 40 -4.90 -14.35 -7.78
CA VAL A 40 -3.54 -14.86 -8.00
C VAL A 40 -3.23 -15.97 -6.99
N SER A 41 -2.63 -17.06 -7.47
CA SER A 41 -2.04 -18.07 -6.58
C SER A 41 -0.70 -17.57 -6.03
N TRP A 42 -0.63 -17.42 -4.72
CA TRP A 42 0.60 -17.05 -4.00
C TRP A 42 1.31 -18.26 -3.34
N ASP A 43 0.70 -19.43 -3.46
CA ASP A 43 1.31 -20.73 -3.15
C ASP A 43 1.83 -21.33 -4.46
N ILE A 44 3.09 -21.01 -4.79
CA ILE A 44 3.71 -21.39 -6.05
C ILE A 44 5.08 -22.03 -5.79
N PRO A 45 5.43 -23.09 -6.52
CA PRO A 45 6.72 -23.77 -6.35
C PRO A 45 7.88 -23.01 -7.00
N TYR A 46 7.59 -22.23 -8.05
CA TYR A 46 8.58 -21.46 -8.81
C TYR A 46 8.04 -20.07 -9.10
N ILE A 47 8.92 -19.07 -9.04
CA ILE A 47 8.60 -17.69 -9.41
C ILE A 47 8.71 -17.53 -10.93
N SER A 48 7.81 -16.74 -11.51
CA SER A 48 7.88 -16.27 -12.90
C SER A 48 8.87 -15.12 -13.04
N ASP A 49 9.48 -14.95 -14.20
CA ASP A 49 10.28 -13.77 -14.52
C ASP A 49 9.42 -12.51 -14.79
N GLN A 50 8.10 -12.66 -14.79
CA GLN A 50 7.13 -11.61 -15.08
C GLN A 50 6.21 -11.34 -13.88
N HIS A 51 5.84 -10.07 -13.73
CA HIS A 51 4.78 -9.63 -12.82
C HIS A 51 3.41 -10.09 -13.32
N ASN A 52 2.42 -10.11 -12.43
CA ASN A 52 1.05 -10.49 -12.78
C ASN A 52 0.35 -9.46 -13.69
N ASP A 53 -0.48 -9.93 -14.61
CA ASP A 53 -1.19 -9.09 -15.60
C ASP A 53 -2.04 -7.97 -14.99
N TYR A 54 -2.55 -8.16 -13.77
CA TYR A 54 -3.34 -7.12 -13.10
C TYR A 54 -2.53 -5.83 -12.87
N ILE A 55 -1.19 -5.92 -12.74
CA ILE A 55 -0.31 -4.75 -12.62
C ILE A 55 -0.30 -3.95 -13.92
N VAL A 56 -0.26 -4.62 -15.08
CA VAL A 56 -0.35 -3.96 -16.40
C VAL A 56 -1.66 -3.20 -16.52
N HIS A 57 -2.77 -3.84 -16.12
CA HIS A 57 -4.08 -3.20 -16.15
C HIS A 57 -4.19 -2.02 -15.17
N LEU A 58 -3.64 -2.15 -13.97
CA LEU A 58 -3.61 -1.10 -12.96
C LEU A 58 -2.81 0.12 -13.42
N VAL A 59 -1.60 -0.08 -13.95
CA VAL A 59 -0.76 1.01 -14.48
C VAL A 59 -1.47 1.70 -15.65
N ARG A 60 -2.09 0.94 -16.56
CA ARG A 60 -2.88 1.52 -17.66
C ARG A 60 -4.00 2.42 -17.11
N LYS A 61 -4.75 1.96 -16.10
CA LYS A 61 -5.81 2.75 -15.46
C LYS A 61 -5.28 4.02 -14.80
N CYS A 62 -4.11 3.96 -14.18
CA CYS A 62 -3.43 5.15 -13.63
C CYS A 62 -3.08 6.15 -14.73
N GLY A 63 -2.61 5.68 -15.89
CA GLY A 63 -2.30 6.53 -17.04
C GLY A 63 -3.55 7.18 -17.64
N GLU A 64 -4.63 6.42 -17.79
CA GLU A 64 -5.95 6.93 -18.20
C GLU A 64 -6.47 8.01 -17.24
N ALA A 65 -6.37 7.77 -15.93
CA ALA A 65 -6.78 8.73 -14.90
C ALA A 65 -5.93 10.01 -14.94
N TRP A 66 -4.59 9.88 -15.00
CA TRP A 66 -3.68 11.01 -15.08
C TRP A 66 -3.92 11.85 -16.34
N GLY A 67 -4.06 11.20 -17.50
CA GLY A 67 -4.37 11.86 -18.77
C GLY A 67 -5.73 12.56 -18.75
N GLY A 68 -6.75 11.92 -18.17
CA GLY A 68 -8.09 12.49 -18.00
C GLY A 68 -8.10 13.75 -17.14
N LEU A 69 -7.25 13.85 -16.12
CA LEU A 69 -7.09 15.07 -15.33
C LEU A 69 -6.47 16.24 -16.12
N GLN A 70 -5.81 15.96 -17.26
CA GLN A 70 -5.21 17.01 -18.10
C GLN A 70 -6.18 17.62 -19.11
N ILE A 71 -7.22 16.88 -19.50
CA ILE A 71 -8.10 17.24 -20.61
C ILE A 71 -9.49 17.58 -20.04
N LEU A 72 -9.80 18.88 -19.91
CA LEU A 72 -11.17 19.36 -19.68
C LEU A 72 -11.61 20.26 -20.82
N ALA A 73 -12.91 20.23 -21.15
CA ALA A 73 -13.47 20.93 -22.31
C ALA A 73 -13.41 22.47 -22.21
N ASP A 74 -13.27 23.00 -20.98
CA ASP A 74 -13.35 24.43 -20.64
C ASP A 74 -12.08 24.96 -19.91
N GLY A 75 -11.01 24.15 -19.82
CA GLY A 75 -9.76 24.53 -19.16
C GLY A 75 -8.87 23.34 -18.82
N SER A 76 -7.87 23.55 -17.97
CA SER A 76 -7.03 22.48 -17.41
C SER A 76 -7.01 22.58 -15.89
N ILE A 77 -7.07 21.44 -15.20
CA ILE A 77 -6.82 21.40 -13.75
C ILE A 77 -5.37 21.89 -13.51
N PRO A 78 -5.14 22.84 -12.57
CA PRO A 78 -3.79 23.30 -12.25
C PRO A 78 -2.85 22.13 -11.92
N MET A 79 -1.58 22.23 -12.30
CA MET A 79 -0.60 21.15 -12.10
C MET A 79 -0.55 20.70 -10.63
N ASP A 80 -0.45 21.64 -9.70
CA ASP A 80 -0.38 21.35 -8.26
C ASP A 80 -1.59 20.52 -7.78
N ALA A 81 -2.79 20.84 -8.29
CA ALA A 81 -4.00 20.10 -7.96
C ALA A 81 -3.97 18.68 -8.56
N ARG A 82 -3.46 18.53 -9.79
CA ARG A 82 -3.28 17.21 -10.40
C ARG A 82 -2.27 16.38 -9.62
N GLU A 83 -1.15 16.97 -9.21
CA GLU A 83 -0.12 16.30 -8.41
C GLU A 83 -0.64 15.87 -7.04
N GLU A 84 -1.43 16.70 -6.35
CA GLU A 84 -2.08 16.33 -5.09
C GLU A 84 -3.06 15.15 -5.29
N VAL A 85 -3.87 15.16 -6.36
CA VAL A 85 -4.77 14.03 -6.69
C VAL A 85 -3.98 12.77 -7.05
N TRP A 86 -2.91 12.88 -7.84
CA TRP A 86 -2.03 11.77 -8.19
C TRP A 86 -1.40 11.14 -6.96
N ALA A 87 -0.82 11.94 -6.07
CA ALA A 87 -0.23 11.47 -4.83
C ALA A 87 -1.25 10.74 -3.95
N ALA A 88 -2.46 11.29 -3.80
CA ALA A 88 -3.55 10.64 -3.06
C ALA A 88 -3.98 9.32 -3.71
N MET A 89 -4.06 9.27 -5.04
CA MET A 89 -4.41 8.06 -5.79
C MET A 89 -3.38 6.95 -5.59
N VAL A 90 -2.09 7.27 -5.75
CA VAL A 90 -1.00 6.32 -5.53
C VAL A 90 -0.97 5.85 -4.06
N GLN A 91 -1.22 6.74 -3.11
CA GLN A 91 -1.31 6.39 -1.70
C GLN A 91 -2.43 5.36 -1.43
N ILE A 92 -3.62 5.55 -2.03
CA ILE A 92 -4.74 4.61 -1.93
C ILE A 92 -4.40 3.25 -2.56
N ILE A 93 -3.73 3.25 -3.71
CA ILE A 93 -3.30 2.02 -4.39
C ILE A 93 -2.31 1.23 -3.51
N MET A 94 -1.31 1.91 -2.93
CA MET A 94 -0.31 1.28 -2.07
C MET A 94 -0.93 0.73 -0.78
N ASP A 95 -1.84 1.49 -0.15
CA ASP A 95 -2.58 1.02 1.03
C ASP A 95 -3.48 -0.18 0.69
N THR A 96 -4.13 -0.16 -0.49
CA THR A 96 -4.99 -1.26 -0.97
C THR A 96 -4.18 -2.52 -1.29
N LEU A 97 -3.02 -2.38 -1.94
CA LEU A 97 -2.12 -3.51 -2.23
C LEU A 97 -1.58 -4.14 -0.97
N LEU A 98 -1.15 -3.33 0.00
CA LEU A 98 -0.72 -3.86 1.28
C LEU A 98 -1.86 -4.60 1.98
N HIS A 99 -3.08 -4.03 1.98
CA HIS A 99 -4.24 -4.71 2.54
C HIS A 99 -4.45 -6.07 1.86
N ALA A 100 -4.46 -6.11 0.53
CA ALA A 100 -4.65 -7.33 -0.25
C ALA A 100 -3.55 -8.37 0.01
N PHE A 101 -2.27 -7.98 0.00
CA PHE A 101 -1.16 -8.88 0.30
C PHE A 101 -1.22 -9.40 1.74
N SER A 102 -1.66 -8.57 2.69
CA SER A 102 -1.82 -9.01 4.08
C SER A 102 -2.89 -10.07 4.26
N THR A 103 -3.89 -10.16 3.39
CA THR A 103 -4.97 -11.17 3.50
C THR A 103 -4.65 -12.48 2.80
N VAL A 104 -3.55 -12.54 2.02
CA VAL A 104 -3.09 -13.77 1.37
C VAL A 104 -2.73 -14.83 2.41
N VAL A 105 -3.32 -16.02 2.27
CA VAL A 105 -3.13 -17.12 3.20
C VAL A 105 -1.86 -17.88 2.85
N LYS A 106 -0.94 -17.97 3.82
CA LYS A 106 0.31 -18.76 3.75
C LYS A 106 1.07 -18.63 2.41
N PRO A 107 1.46 -17.42 1.98
CA PRO A 107 2.21 -17.27 0.74
C PRO A 107 3.58 -17.95 0.86
N THR A 108 3.95 -18.71 -0.17
CA THR A 108 5.29 -19.32 -0.29
C THR A 108 6.39 -18.26 -0.38
N PRO A 109 7.66 -18.58 -0.10
CA PRO A 109 8.78 -17.66 -0.38
C PRO A 109 8.76 -17.13 -1.83
N GLN A 110 8.46 -18.00 -2.79
CA GLN A 110 8.35 -17.66 -4.21
C GLN A 110 7.15 -16.74 -4.47
N GLY A 111 5.99 -16.99 -3.84
CA GLY A 111 4.84 -16.10 -3.90
C GLY A 111 5.12 -14.72 -3.31
N ARG A 112 5.83 -14.64 -2.18
CA ARG A 112 6.26 -13.35 -1.59
C ARG A 112 7.25 -12.61 -2.48
N ALA A 113 8.15 -13.33 -3.13
CA ALA A 113 9.04 -12.74 -4.14
C ALA A 113 8.24 -12.23 -5.36
N LEU A 114 7.17 -12.91 -5.77
CA LEU A 114 6.26 -12.43 -6.80
C LEU A 114 5.50 -11.15 -6.35
N MET A 115 5.08 -11.04 -5.09
CA MET A 115 4.50 -9.80 -4.55
C MET A 115 5.48 -8.62 -4.65
N LEU A 116 6.77 -8.85 -4.38
CA LEU A 116 7.82 -7.83 -4.52
C LEU A 116 8.07 -7.47 -5.99
N LEU A 117 7.98 -8.44 -6.89
CA LEU A 117 8.10 -8.22 -8.34
C LEU A 117 6.94 -7.36 -8.85
N ASP A 118 5.71 -7.67 -8.43
CA ASP A 118 4.50 -6.89 -8.74
C ASP A 118 4.61 -5.46 -8.23
N LEU A 119 5.04 -5.28 -6.97
CA LEU A 119 5.26 -3.97 -6.36
C LEU A 119 6.32 -3.15 -7.10
N HIS A 120 7.41 -3.80 -7.54
CA HIS A 120 8.47 -3.15 -8.32
C HIS A 120 7.98 -2.74 -9.72
N ALA A 121 7.25 -3.63 -10.41
CA ALA A 121 6.68 -3.35 -11.72
C ALA A 121 5.66 -2.20 -11.65
N LEU A 122 4.83 -2.17 -10.61
CA LEU A 122 3.90 -1.07 -10.37
C LEU A 122 4.64 0.25 -10.17
N GLN A 123 5.64 0.30 -9.28
CA GLN A 123 6.41 1.53 -9.04
C GLN A 123 7.01 2.06 -10.34
N ASN A 124 7.65 1.19 -11.14
CA ASN A 124 8.24 1.58 -12.42
C ASN A 124 7.17 2.10 -13.40
N GLY A 125 6.02 1.44 -13.47
CA GLY A 125 4.90 1.88 -14.31
C GLY A 125 4.35 3.24 -13.89
N LEU A 126 4.22 3.49 -12.58
CA LEU A 126 3.79 4.78 -12.04
C LEU A 126 4.81 5.87 -12.31
N ASP A 127 6.11 5.58 -12.15
CA ASP A 127 7.19 6.55 -12.41
C ASP A 127 7.27 6.99 -13.88
N LEU A 128 6.86 6.12 -14.82
CA LEU A 128 6.74 6.47 -16.24
C LEU A 128 5.56 7.42 -16.53
N ILE A 129 4.52 7.41 -15.69
CA ILE A 129 3.34 8.27 -15.83
C ILE A 129 3.61 9.63 -15.17
N ASN A 130 3.94 9.61 -13.89
CA ASN A 130 4.32 10.76 -13.10
C ASN A 130 5.09 10.30 -11.85
N HIS A 131 6.31 10.82 -11.67
CA HIS A 131 7.25 10.31 -10.67
C HIS A 131 6.67 10.28 -9.24
N VAL A 132 6.83 9.15 -8.56
CA VAL A 132 6.36 8.93 -7.19
C VAL A 132 7.55 8.95 -6.24
N SER A 133 7.58 9.96 -5.37
CA SER A 133 8.59 10.07 -4.31
C SER A 133 8.03 9.77 -2.92
N SER A 134 8.89 9.39 -1.98
CA SER A 134 8.51 9.19 -0.58
C SER A 134 8.03 10.49 0.12
N ARG A 135 8.41 11.66 -0.40
CA ARG A 135 7.94 12.95 0.11
C ARG A 135 6.47 13.21 -0.21
N THR A 136 6.02 12.74 -1.38
CA THR A 136 4.65 12.93 -1.88
C THR A 136 3.73 11.78 -1.49
N VAL A 137 4.27 10.56 -1.39
CA VAL A 137 3.54 9.35 -0.99
C VAL A 137 4.28 8.70 0.19
N PRO A 138 3.96 9.09 1.44
CA PRO A 138 4.67 8.62 2.62
C PRO A 138 4.60 7.11 2.81
N ARG A 139 3.44 6.49 2.53
CA ARG A 139 3.29 5.03 2.58
C ARG A 139 3.29 4.45 1.16
N GLY A 140 4.40 4.67 0.47
CA GLY A 140 4.65 4.22 -0.90
C GLY A 140 5.27 2.81 -0.99
N ARG A 141 6.10 2.58 -2.02
CA ARG A 141 6.77 1.28 -2.25
C ARG A 141 7.50 0.72 -1.02
N GLU A 142 8.25 1.55 -0.31
CA GLU A 142 9.04 1.08 0.84
C GLU A 142 8.15 0.58 1.97
N TYR A 143 6.99 1.21 2.19
CA TYR A 143 6.01 0.77 3.18
C TYR A 143 5.47 -0.63 2.86
N VAL A 144 5.01 -0.87 1.64
CA VAL A 144 4.51 -2.19 1.23
C VAL A 144 5.63 -3.24 1.25
N GLY A 145 6.80 -2.88 0.72
CA GLY A 145 7.96 -3.78 0.65
C GLY A 145 8.52 -4.15 2.03
N ASN A 146 8.51 -3.22 2.99
CA ASN A 146 8.95 -3.47 4.35
C ASN A 146 8.05 -4.50 5.06
N TYR A 147 6.72 -4.42 4.87
CA TYR A 147 5.81 -5.45 5.35
C TYR A 147 6.08 -6.82 4.73
N ILE A 148 6.29 -6.90 3.41
CA ILE A 148 6.57 -8.18 2.74
C ILE A 148 7.91 -8.78 3.22
N LYS A 149 8.92 -7.95 3.49
CA LYS A 149 10.21 -8.40 4.05
C LYS A 149 10.06 -8.98 5.45
N ALA A 150 9.09 -8.51 6.24
CA ALA A 150 8.88 -9.00 7.59
C ALA A 150 8.43 -10.47 7.68
N PHE A 151 7.99 -11.07 6.56
CA PHE A 151 7.74 -12.52 6.49
C PHE A 151 9.01 -13.38 6.60
N TYR A 152 10.19 -12.79 6.44
CA TYR A 152 11.47 -13.50 6.49
C TYR A 152 12.17 -13.38 7.84
N TYR A 153 11.60 -12.64 8.79
CA TYR A 153 12.17 -12.48 10.11
C TYR A 153 11.91 -13.68 11.01
N ASP A 154 12.88 -13.97 11.86
CA ASP A 154 12.68 -14.86 12.99
C ASP A 154 11.83 -14.22 14.11
N GLU A 155 11.63 -14.92 15.23
CA GLU A 155 10.79 -14.41 16.31
C GLU A 155 11.32 -13.11 16.94
N ASP A 156 12.64 -13.00 17.12
CA ASP A 156 13.25 -11.86 17.80
C ASP A 156 13.31 -10.65 16.86
N GLU A 157 13.72 -10.87 15.61
CA GLU A 157 13.70 -9.87 14.54
C GLU A 157 12.28 -9.32 14.31
N LEU A 158 11.25 -10.20 14.33
CA LEU A 158 9.86 -9.78 14.16
C LEU A 158 9.40 -8.90 15.32
N LEU A 159 9.78 -9.21 16.57
CA LEU A 159 9.42 -8.40 17.73
C LEU A 159 10.05 -7.01 17.67
N GLU A 160 11.33 -6.92 17.31
CA GLU A 160 12.02 -5.64 17.10
C GLU A 160 11.36 -4.84 15.97
N TRP A 161 11.05 -5.51 14.86
CA TRP A 161 10.39 -4.88 13.72
C TRP A 161 8.99 -4.36 14.07
N VAL A 162 8.18 -5.14 14.78
CA VAL A 162 6.86 -4.70 15.26
C VAL A 162 7.01 -3.48 16.16
N HIS A 163 7.99 -3.47 17.08
CA HIS A 163 8.23 -2.33 17.95
C HIS A 163 8.55 -1.05 17.16
N ALA A 164 9.39 -1.15 16.13
CA ALA A 164 9.77 -0.03 15.27
C ALA A 164 8.64 0.44 14.33
N ASN A 165 7.68 -0.44 13.98
CA ASN A 165 6.68 -0.17 12.94
C ASN A 165 5.22 -0.17 13.44
N LYS A 166 4.99 -0.28 14.75
CA LYS A 166 3.63 -0.44 15.34
C LYS A 166 2.61 0.65 15.00
N THR A 167 3.07 1.86 14.65
CA THR A 167 2.18 2.97 14.25
C THR A 167 1.89 3.01 12.76
N LEU A 168 2.65 2.25 11.95
CA LEU A 168 2.54 2.25 10.49
C LEU A 168 1.55 1.21 9.99
N TYR A 169 1.40 0.08 10.68
CA TYR A 169 0.55 -1.02 10.27
C TYR A 169 -0.62 -1.23 11.23
N SER A 170 -1.77 -1.64 10.70
CA SER A 170 -2.94 -1.98 11.52
C SER A 170 -2.73 -3.27 12.31
N LYS A 171 -3.42 -3.41 13.45
CA LYS A 171 -3.41 -4.64 14.25
C LYS A 171 -3.78 -5.88 13.43
N VAL A 172 -4.71 -5.74 12.47
CA VAL A 172 -5.11 -6.82 11.56
C VAL A 172 -3.97 -7.22 10.63
N GLN A 173 -3.25 -6.25 10.05
CA GLN A 173 -2.10 -6.54 9.19
C GLN A 173 -0.98 -7.24 9.98
N LEU A 174 -0.70 -6.81 11.21
CA LEU A 174 0.30 -7.46 12.07
C LEU A 174 -0.12 -8.89 12.47
N ALA A 175 -1.39 -9.09 12.82
CA ALA A 175 -1.93 -10.41 13.12
C ALA A 175 -1.86 -11.35 11.90
N ASN A 176 -2.15 -10.85 10.70
CA ASN A 176 -2.04 -11.61 9.48
C ASN A 176 -0.60 -11.95 9.12
N LEU A 177 0.35 -11.02 9.30
CA LEU A 177 1.78 -11.25 9.10
C LEU A 177 2.25 -12.42 9.98
N LEU A 178 1.89 -12.38 11.26
CA LEU A 178 2.22 -13.45 12.20
C LEU A 178 1.59 -14.79 11.77
N LYS A 179 0.27 -14.79 11.50
CA LYS A 179 -0.49 -16.00 11.14
C LYS A 179 0.01 -16.66 9.85
N ASN A 180 0.29 -15.85 8.83
CA ASN A 180 0.64 -16.33 7.50
C ASN A 180 2.17 -16.45 7.28
N GLY A 181 2.98 -15.88 8.18
CA GLY A 181 4.43 -16.01 8.22
C GLY A 181 4.88 -17.05 9.25
N ILE A 182 5.76 -16.66 10.18
CA ILE A 182 6.40 -17.56 11.14
C ILE A 182 5.39 -18.33 12.01
N GLY A 183 4.24 -17.74 12.35
CA GLY A 183 3.22 -18.42 13.14
C GLY A 183 2.60 -19.65 12.48
N SER A 184 2.74 -19.79 11.16
CA SER A 184 2.29 -20.99 10.43
C SER A 184 3.15 -22.23 10.68
N THR A 185 4.39 -22.05 11.16
CA THR A 185 5.34 -23.12 11.46
C THR A 185 5.55 -23.36 12.96
N LEU A 186 5.05 -22.47 13.82
CA LEU A 186 5.23 -22.56 15.27
C LEU A 186 4.22 -23.50 15.94
N GLU A 187 4.65 -24.11 17.05
CA GLU A 187 3.73 -24.82 17.95
C GLU A 187 2.72 -23.86 18.59
N ILE A 188 1.51 -24.36 18.86
CA ILE A 188 0.39 -23.56 19.40
C ILE A 188 0.78 -22.81 20.69
N LYS A 189 1.55 -23.44 21.58
CA LYS A 189 2.01 -22.81 22.82
C LYS A 189 2.92 -21.61 22.52
N ARG A 190 3.89 -21.80 21.63
CA ARG A 190 4.85 -20.77 21.25
C ARG A 190 4.18 -19.62 20.48
N LEU A 191 3.25 -19.96 19.58
CA LEU A 191 2.44 -18.97 18.88
C LEU A 191 1.65 -18.09 19.85
N ARG A 192 1.03 -18.67 20.89
CA ARG A 192 0.31 -17.90 21.92
C ARG A 192 1.23 -16.95 22.68
N GLU A 193 2.43 -17.41 23.05
CA GLU A 193 3.44 -16.55 23.70
C GLU A 193 3.82 -15.36 22.81
N LEU A 194 4.06 -15.61 21.52
CA LEU A 194 4.42 -14.56 20.56
C LEU A 194 3.27 -13.56 20.31
N VAL A 195 2.03 -14.04 20.21
CA VAL A 195 0.84 -13.19 20.11
C VAL A 195 0.74 -12.25 21.32
N LEU A 196 0.93 -12.77 22.54
CA LEU A 196 0.86 -11.95 23.76
C LEU A 196 1.96 -10.89 23.81
N LYS A 197 3.18 -11.21 23.36
CA LYS A 197 4.26 -10.24 23.26
C LYS A 197 3.94 -9.13 22.26
N ILE A 198 3.44 -9.48 21.08
CA ILE A 198 3.05 -8.51 20.05
C ILE A 198 1.88 -7.63 20.54
N ASP A 199 0.88 -8.23 21.20
CA ASP A 199 -0.25 -7.48 21.75
C ASP A 199 0.18 -6.46 22.80
N ALA A 200 1.16 -6.81 23.65
CA ALA A 200 1.74 -5.88 24.62
C ALA A 200 2.51 -4.72 23.97
N ILE A 201 3.07 -4.91 22.77
CA ILE A 201 3.80 -3.84 22.03
C ILE A 201 2.83 -2.86 21.36
N ILE A 202 1.68 -3.36 20.87
CA ILE A 202 0.70 -2.60 20.07
C ILE A 202 -0.50 -2.09 20.87
N SER A 203 -0.56 -2.40 22.17
CA SER A 203 -1.49 -1.81 23.13
C SER A 203 -1.05 -0.41 23.53
#